data_AF-A0A958QID1-F1
#
_entry.id   AF-A0A958QID1-F1
#
_cell.length_a   1.000
_cell.length_b   1.000
_cell.length_c   1.000
_cell.angle_alpha   90.00
_cell.angle_beta   90.00
_cell.angle_gamma   90.00
#
_symmetry.space_group_name_H-M   'P 1'
#
loop_
_entity.id
_entity.type
_entity.pdbx_description
1 polymer ?
#
loop_
_entity_poly.entity_id
_entity_poly.type
_entity_poly.pdbx_seq_one_letter_code
_entity_poly.pdbx_strand_id
1 'polypeptide(L)' 'MNNQAGYRYLHLSLCRKRLQDSDRVHLESIGLECVEDGDEFEAYGIIEDTVQDSMISKLSRIDWVEAVEIGEPPSSV' A
#
# COMPACT_ATOMS: atom_id res chain seq x y z
N MET A 1 0.62 20.45 23.01
CA MET A 1 1.21 19.18 22.52
C MET A 1 0.68 19.00 21.11
N ASN A 2 1.53 19.27 20.10
CA ASN A 2 1.15 19.09 18.70
C ASN A 2 1.04 17.59 18.43
N ASN A 3 -0.18 17.05 18.49
CA ASN A 3 -0.51 15.81 17.79
C ASN A 3 -0.56 16.15 16.30
N GLN A 4 0.59 16.35 15.68
CA GLN A 4 0.69 16.14 14.23
C GLN A 4 0.61 14.63 14.08
N ALA A 5 -0.56 14.11 13.69
CA ALA A 5 -0.62 12.78 13.13
C ALA A 5 0.41 12.74 11.99
N GLY A 6 1.51 12.02 12.20
CA GLY A 6 2.45 11.76 11.13
C GLY A 6 1.72 11.03 10.03
N TYR A 7 2.13 11.22 8.79
CA TYR A 7 1.65 10.41 7.67
C TYR A 7 2.86 9.70 7.08
N ARG A 8 2.67 8.46 6.65
CA ARG A 8 3.69 7.69 5.92
C ARG A 8 3.14 7.28 4.58
N TYR A 9 4.03 7.17 3.61
CA TYR A 9 3.72 6.59 2.33
C TYR A 9 3.83 5.07 2.43
N LEU A 10 2.79 4.37 1.99
CA LEU A 10 2.74 2.93 1.85
C LEU A 10 2.84 2.59 0.37
N HIS A 11 3.73 1.67 0.04
CA HIS A 11 3.91 1.12 -1.30
C HIS A 11 3.83 -0.40 -1.24
N LEU A 12 3.08 -1.01 -2.16
CA LEU A 12 2.86 -2.44 -2.26
C LEU A 12 3.22 -2.91 -3.68
N SER A 13 4.08 -3.90 -3.78
CA SER A 13 4.31 -4.63 -5.04
C SER A 13 3.37 -5.84 -5.10
N LEU A 14 2.62 -5.98 -6.20
CA LEU A 14 1.53 -6.94 -6.34
C LEU A 14 1.78 -7.95 -7.46
N CYS A 15 1.47 -9.22 -7.20
CA CYS A 15 1.65 -10.30 -8.16
C CYS A 15 0.49 -10.38 -9.16
N ARG A 16 0.72 -9.99 -10.42
CA ARG A 16 -0.28 -10.00 -11.51
C ARG A 16 -1.04 -11.33 -11.67
N LYS A 17 -0.39 -12.47 -11.44
CA LYS A 17 -0.99 -13.80 -11.65
C LYS A 17 -2.06 -14.15 -10.61
N ARG A 18 -2.13 -13.43 -9.50
CA ARG A 18 -3.01 -13.74 -8.37
C ARG A 18 -3.95 -12.59 -7.99
N LEU A 19 -3.68 -11.38 -8.46
CA LEU A 19 -4.50 -10.20 -8.20
C LEU A 19 -5.84 -10.28 -8.95
N GLN A 20 -6.95 -10.27 -8.23
CA GLN A 20 -8.30 -10.23 -8.79
C GLN A 20 -8.89 -8.81 -8.71
N ASP A 21 -9.93 -8.52 -9.51
CA ASP A 21 -10.62 -7.23 -9.47
C ASP A 21 -11.16 -6.90 -8.07
N SER A 22 -11.59 -7.91 -7.31
CA SER A 22 -12.05 -7.74 -5.92
C SER A 22 -10.92 -7.28 -4.99
N ASP A 23 -9.69 -7.71 -5.24
CA ASP A 23 -8.51 -7.31 -4.45
C ASP A 23 -8.15 -5.85 -4.72
N ARG A 24 -8.26 -5.42 -5.99
CA ARG A 24 -8.08 -4.01 -6.38
C ARG A 24 -9.10 -3.10 -5.71
N VAL A 25 -10.38 -3.49 -5.74
CA VAL A 25 -11.45 -2.75 -5.04
C VAL A 25 -11.20 -2.70 -3.53
N HIS A 26 -10.66 -3.78 -2.95
CA HIS A 26 -10.29 -3.79 -1.53
C HIS A 26 -9.17 -2.78 -1.23
N LEU A 27 -8.11 -2.74 -2.04
CA LEU A 27 -7.01 -1.77 -1.92
C LEU A 27 -7.52 -0.32 -2.03
N GLU A 28 -8.39 -0.04 -2.99
CA GLU A 28 -9.02 1.29 -3.14
C GLU A 28 -9.88 1.65 -1.93
N SER A 29 -10.60 0.68 -1.34
CA SER A 29 -11.44 0.90 -0.17
C SER A 29 -10.66 1.29 1.09
N ILE A 30 -9.37 0.93 1.15
CA ILE A 30 -8.46 1.30 2.23
C ILE A 30 -7.59 2.52 1.88
N GLY A 31 -7.88 3.18 0.75
CA GLY A 31 -7.22 4.42 0.34
C GLY A 31 -5.90 4.22 -0.43
N LEU A 32 -5.69 3.04 -1.00
CA LEU A 32 -4.54 2.77 -1.87
C LEU A 32 -4.97 2.82 -3.33
N GLU A 33 -4.25 3.59 -4.13
CA GLU A 33 -4.41 3.63 -5.58
C GLU A 33 -3.63 2.48 -6.19
N CYS A 34 -4.29 1.64 -6.98
CA CYS A 34 -3.65 0.53 -7.68
C CYS A 34 -3.36 0.92 -9.12
N VAL A 35 -2.09 0.86 -9.51
CA VAL A 35 -1.59 1.15 -10.84
C VAL A 35 -0.98 -0.09 -11.49
N GLU A 36 -0.99 -0.12 -12.82
CA GLU A 36 -0.27 -1.10 -13.61
C GLU A 36 1.01 -0.42 -14.14
N ASP A 37 2.18 -0.88 -13.69
CA ASP A 37 3.47 -0.44 -14.21
C ASP A 37 4.10 -1.56 -15.04
N GLY A 38 3.82 -1.52 -16.35
CA GLY A 38 4.27 -2.54 -17.30
C GLY A 38 3.66 -3.92 -17.00
N ASP A 39 4.51 -4.88 -16.62
CA ASP A 39 4.10 -6.25 -16.29
C ASP A 39 3.75 -6.43 -14.79
N GLU A 40 4.05 -5.41 -13.97
CA GLU A 40 3.89 -5.42 -12.52
C GLU A 40 2.68 -4.56 -12.11
N PHE A 41 2.05 -4.92 -10.99
CA PHE A 41 1.01 -4.11 -10.38
C PHE A 41 1.56 -3.51 -9.10
N GLU A 42 1.32 -2.23 -8.90
CA GLU A 42 1.69 -1.54 -7.68
C GLU A 42 0.45 -0.96 -7.03
N ALA A 43 0.48 -0.82 -5.71
CA ALA A 43 -0.50 -0.02 -5.00
C ALA A 43 0.16 0.89 -4.00
N TYR A 44 -0.26 2.15 -3.98
CA TYR A 44 0.33 3.15 -3.11
C TYR A 44 -0.71 4.06 -2.47
N GLY A 45 -0.36 4.62 -1.32
CA GLY A 45 -1.20 5.62 -0.68
C GLY A 45 -0.59 6.17 0.60
N ILE A 46 -1.33 7.09 1.21
CA ILE A 46 -0.90 7.76 2.43
C ILE A 46 -1.66 7.13 3.60
N ILE A 47 -0.91 6.61 4.57
CA ILE A 47 -1.45 6.06 5.80
C ILE A 47 -1.07 6.96 6.98
N GLU A 48 -1.93 7.03 8.00
CA GLU A 48 -1.57 7.69 9.25
C GLU A 48 -0.46 6.90 9.95
N ASP A 49 0.45 7.58 10.65
CA ASP A 49 1.53 6.97 11.45
C ASP A 49 0.98 6.15 12.63
N THR A 50 -0.29 6.38 12.98
CA THR A 50 -1.06 5.60 13.95
C THR A 50 -1.58 4.28 13.37
N VAL A 51 -1.52 4.09 12.05
CA VAL A 51 -1.85 2.81 11.41
C VAL A 51 -0.93 1.76 12.00
N GLN A 52 -1.55 0.82 12.70
CA GLN A 52 -0.84 -0.18 13.46
C GLN A 52 -0.03 -1.07 12.53
N ASP A 53 1.18 -1.46 12.96
CA ASP A 53 1.99 -2.52 12.35
C ASP A 53 1.18 -3.80 12.05
N SER A 54 0.05 -3.99 12.74
CA SER A 54 -0.90 -5.07 12.52
C SER A 54 -1.59 -5.03 11.15
N MET A 55 -1.88 -3.85 10.58
CA MET A 55 -2.43 -3.72 9.23
C MET A 55 -1.36 -4.06 8.19
N ILE A 56 -0.16 -3.51 8.35
CA ILE A 56 0.99 -3.75 7.49
C ILE A 56 1.34 -5.25 7.48
N SER A 57 1.38 -5.87 8.66
CA SER A 57 1.61 -7.31 8.83
C SER A 57 0.49 -8.17 8.23
N LYS A 58 -0.73 -7.64 8.08
CA LYS A 58 -1.82 -8.35 7.38
C LYS A 58 -1.60 -8.28 5.88
N LEU A 59 -1.30 -7.09 5.35
CA LEU A 59 -1.03 -6.89 3.93
C LEU A 59 0.15 -7.76 3.45
N SER A 60 1.23 -7.83 4.23
CA SER A 60 2.40 -8.65 3.91
C SER A 60 2.16 -10.17 3.95
N ARG A 61 1.00 -10.61 4.45
CA ARG A 61 0.61 -12.04 4.49
C ARG A 61 -0.33 -12.42 3.35
N ILE A 62 -0.79 -11.45 2.58
CA ILE A 62 -1.65 -11.70 1.44
C ILE A 62 -0.80 -12.30 0.32
N ASP A 63 -1.31 -13.37 -0.30
CA ASP A 63 -0.55 -14.21 -1.23
C ASP A 63 -0.26 -13.56 -2.59
N TRP A 64 -0.95 -12.46 -2.89
CA TRP A 64 -0.73 -11.60 -4.05
C TRP A 64 0.07 -10.32 -3.72
N VAL A 65 0.50 -10.12 -2.48
CA VAL A 65 1.43 -9.04 -2.10
C VAL A 65 2.85 -9.61 -2.06
N GLU A 66 3.73 -9.08 -2.90
CA GLU A 66 5.12 -9.52 -3.00
C GLU A 66 6.04 -8.72 -2.07
N ALA A 67 5.79 -7.42 -1.93
CA ALA A 67 6.54 -6.54 -1.04
C ALA A 67 5.65 -5.47 -0.43
N VAL A 68 6.03 -5.01 0.76
CA VAL A 68 5.40 -3.90 1.47
C VAL A 68 6.51 -2.95 1.93
N GLU A 69 6.47 -1.72 1.44
CA GLU A 69 7.43 -0.67 1.76
C GLU A 69 6.73 0.50 2.41
N ILE A 70 7.36 1.05 3.45
CA ILE A 70 6.84 2.19 4.20
C ILE A 70 7.95 3.21 4.33
N GLY A 71 7.67 4.44 3.94
CA GLY A 71 8.66 5.49 4.00
C GLY A 71 8.09 6.87 3.74
N GLU A 72 9.00 7.75 3.35
CA GLU A 72 8.63 9.04 2.81
C GLU A 72 8.06 8.85 1.39
N PRO A 73 7.09 9.67 0.97
CA PRO A 73 6.65 9.65 -0.42
C PRO A 73 7.86 9.92 -1.33
N PRO A 74 7.94 9.27 -2.50
CA PRO A 74 9.00 9.53 -3.45
C PRO A 74 9.06 11.04 -3.70
N SER A 75 10.27 11.61 -3.55
CA SER A 75 10.47 13.04 -3.75
C SER A 75 10.05 13.35 -5.19
N SER A 76 8.93 14.05 -5.37
CA SER A 76 8.50 14.49 -6.69
C SER A 76 9.65 15.26 -7.33
N VAL A 77 10.25 14.69 -8.36
CA VAL A 77 11.15 15.38 -9.29
C VAL A 77 10.35 16.15 -10.33
#